data_AF-E3N8K6-F1
#
_entry.id   AF-E3N8K6-F1
#
_cell.length_a   1.000
_cell.length_b   1.000
_cell.length_c   1.000
_cell.angle_alpha   90.00
_cell.angle_beta   90.00
_cell.angle_gamma   90.00
#
_symmetry.space_group_name_H-M   'P 1'
#
loop_
_entity.id
_entity.type
_entity.pdbx_description
1 polymer ?
#
loop_
_entity_poly.entity_id
_entity_poly.type
_entity_poly.pdbx_seq_one_letter_code
_entity_poly.pdbx_strand_id
1 'polypeptide(L)'
;MLKIFGKVLNADLEGTVDPNCVQTCFEASDCILAYFDASGRCQLFNFNETETLEVEETTKADGLFVAFKTTLPNETCPVFESILPVVNNGEDPITWKKSEKTFSFQKCRGDWKMFNRPGLTVCMQVFLLEIAGGISRLEAMQYCESINTTLTGVATIEESKWLQGGVNWEKDRFKKLYPGAQEWDGVWMDGIRNCTGFKEANCRNFDWSDGYTEGQDALTSSSNAALSYTTTDRKKLENCLEIIIINADYTINDVDCDQAGSLNLGAACGYPLV
;
A
#
# COMPACT_ATOMS: atom_id res chain seq x y z
N MET A 1 1.34 23.55 -11.80
CA MET A 1 0.06 22.94 -12.19
C MET A 1 0.04 22.74 -13.70
N LEU A 2 -0.22 21.53 -14.19
CA LEU A 2 -0.41 21.26 -15.62
C LEU A 2 -1.88 21.48 -15.97
N LYS A 3 -2.21 22.51 -16.74
CA LYS A 3 -3.60 22.83 -17.12
C LYS A 3 -3.93 22.31 -18.52
N ILE A 4 -5.08 21.64 -18.65
CA ILE A 4 -5.59 21.10 -19.91
C ILE A 4 -7.08 21.44 -20.07
N PHE A 5 -7.59 21.31 -21.29
CA PHE A 5 -9.03 21.22 -21.50
C PHE A 5 -9.45 19.80 -21.13
N GLY A 6 -10.34 19.66 -20.16
CA GLY A 6 -10.80 18.34 -19.75
C GLY A 6 -11.94 18.38 -18.77
N LYS A 7 -12.56 17.21 -18.59
CA LYS A 7 -13.69 16.97 -17.71
C LYS A 7 -13.36 15.81 -16.77
N VAL A 8 -13.68 15.95 -15.48
CA VAL A 8 -13.68 14.82 -14.55
C VAL A 8 -14.97 14.02 -14.77
N LEU A 9 -14.86 12.72 -15.07
CA LEU A 9 -16.00 11.92 -15.53
C LEU A 9 -17.06 11.67 -14.44
N ASN A 10 -16.64 11.52 -13.19
CA ASN A 10 -17.52 11.21 -12.05
C ASN A 10 -17.79 12.43 -11.15
N ALA A 11 -17.64 13.65 -11.68
CA ALA A 11 -17.89 14.86 -10.92
C ALA A 11 -18.57 15.94 -11.77
N ASP A 12 -19.58 16.57 -11.17
CA ASP A 12 -20.24 17.74 -11.72
C ASP A 12 -19.77 19.00 -10.97
N LEU A 13 -19.58 20.09 -11.72
CA LEU A 13 -19.21 21.39 -11.15
C LEU A 13 -20.42 22.05 -10.48
N GLU A 14 -20.76 21.55 -9.30
CA GLU A 14 -21.71 22.19 -8.37
C GLU A 14 -21.04 23.15 -7.38
N GLY A 15 -19.72 23.32 -7.51
CA GLY A 15 -18.89 24.05 -6.55
C GLY A 15 -19.09 25.56 -6.50
N THR A 16 -18.49 26.16 -5.48
CA THR A 16 -18.41 27.62 -5.30
C THR A 16 -17.63 28.26 -6.45
N VAL A 17 -17.96 29.52 -6.76
CA VAL A 17 -17.16 30.31 -7.69
C VAL A 17 -15.88 30.72 -6.97
N ASP A 18 -14.76 30.12 -7.37
CA ASP A 18 -13.41 30.49 -6.91
C ASP A 18 -12.56 30.88 -8.14
N PRO A 19 -12.37 32.19 -8.39
CA PRO A 19 -11.55 32.64 -9.51
C PRO A 19 -10.06 32.24 -9.36
N ASN A 20 -9.63 31.86 -8.15
CA ASN A 20 -8.26 31.44 -7.83
C ASN A 20 -8.13 29.92 -7.67
N CYS A 21 -9.12 29.13 -8.11
CA CYS A 21 -9.17 27.67 -7.99
C CYS A 21 -7.82 26.94 -8.16
N VAL A 22 -7.08 27.27 -9.24
CA VAL A 22 -5.78 26.67 -9.56
C VAL A 22 -4.72 27.04 -8.53
N GLN A 23 -4.70 28.29 -8.06
CA GLN A 23 -3.76 28.77 -7.05
C GLN A 23 -4.09 28.16 -5.69
N THR A 24 -5.36 28.10 -5.30
CA THR A 24 -5.84 27.44 -4.08
C THR A 24 -5.34 26.00 -4.02
N CYS A 25 -5.47 25.23 -5.11
CA CYS A 25 -4.95 23.86 -5.18
C CYS A 25 -3.41 23.79 -5.14
N PHE A 26 -2.73 24.73 -5.80
CA PHE A 26 -1.27 24.78 -5.81
C PHE A 26 -0.70 25.00 -4.40
N GLU A 27 -1.33 25.85 -3.59
CA GLU A 27 -0.92 26.13 -2.21
C GLU A 27 -1.36 25.04 -1.23
N ALA A 28 -2.53 24.42 -1.45
CA ALA A 28 -3.04 23.37 -0.58
C ALA A 28 -2.15 22.12 -0.60
N SER A 29 -1.62 21.71 0.55
CA SER A 29 -0.70 20.57 0.67
C SER A 29 -1.30 19.24 0.27
N ASP A 30 -2.63 19.10 0.29
CA ASP A 30 -3.33 17.85 -0.01
C ASP A 30 -4.00 17.85 -1.40
N CYS A 31 -4.11 18.99 -2.07
CA CYS A 31 -4.79 19.04 -3.37
C CYS A 31 -3.94 18.37 -4.46
N ILE A 32 -4.57 17.57 -5.31
CA ILE A 32 -3.93 16.86 -6.43
C ILE A 32 -4.46 17.31 -7.79
N LEU A 33 -5.69 17.83 -7.84
CA LEU A 33 -6.33 18.25 -9.07
C LEU A 33 -7.37 19.34 -8.80
N ALA A 34 -7.40 20.36 -9.64
CA ALA A 34 -8.46 21.37 -9.67
C ALA A 34 -9.28 21.22 -10.95
N TYR A 35 -10.60 21.08 -10.82
CA TYR A 35 -11.56 21.03 -11.91
C TYR A 35 -12.41 22.30 -11.89
N PHE A 36 -12.53 22.98 -13.03
CA PHE A 36 -13.24 24.26 -13.09
C PHE A 36 -13.74 24.60 -14.49
N ASP A 37 -14.66 25.56 -14.57
CA ASP A 37 -15.19 26.05 -15.85
C ASP A 37 -14.83 27.52 -16.13
N ALA A 38 -15.20 27.99 -17.32
CA ALA A 38 -15.02 29.38 -17.73
C ALA A 38 -15.79 30.40 -16.86
N SER A 39 -16.79 29.97 -16.09
CA SER A 39 -17.56 30.82 -15.17
C SER A 39 -16.89 30.94 -13.79
N GLY A 40 -15.82 30.19 -13.56
CA GLY A 40 -15.07 30.17 -12.30
C GLY A 40 -15.65 29.21 -11.25
N ARG A 41 -16.63 28.36 -11.59
CA ARG A 41 -17.05 27.28 -10.69
C ARG A 41 -15.88 26.32 -10.52
N CYS A 42 -15.58 25.94 -9.29
CA CYS A 42 -14.38 25.20 -8.94
C CYS A 42 -14.70 24.02 -8.03
N GLN A 43 -14.03 22.90 -8.28
CA GLN A 43 -13.99 21.74 -7.41
C GLN A 43 -12.54 21.28 -7.26
N LEU A 44 -12.11 21.07 -6.02
CA LEU A 44 -10.78 20.58 -5.70
C LEU A 44 -10.86 19.11 -5.30
N PHE A 45 -9.88 18.34 -5.75
CA PHE A 45 -9.71 16.94 -5.37
C PHE A 45 -8.45 16.81 -4.54
N ASN A 46 -8.63 16.30 -3.32
CA ASN A 46 -7.55 16.13 -2.35
C ASN A 46 -7.09 14.67 -2.33
N PHE A 47 -5.80 14.47 -2.10
CA PHE A 47 -5.16 13.15 -2.10
C PHE A 47 -5.82 12.23 -1.09
N ASN A 48 -6.04 12.67 0.16
CA ASN A 48 -6.58 11.79 1.20
C ASN A 48 -8.01 11.33 0.94
N GLU A 49 -8.79 12.12 0.21
CA GLU A 49 -10.22 11.87 -0.06
C GLU A 49 -10.46 11.15 -1.39
N THR A 50 -9.41 11.01 -2.21
CA THR A 50 -9.53 10.58 -3.60
C THR A 50 -8.76 9.30 -3.86
N GLU A 51 -9.47 8.18 -4.01
CA GLU A 51 -8.85 6.90 -4.37
C GLU A 51 -8.72 6.72 -5.88
N THR A 52 -9.72 7.20 -6.64
CA THR A 52 -9.77 7.08 -8.11
C THR A 52 -10.23 8.38 -8.75
N LEU A 53 -9.63 8.76 -9.88
CA LEU A 53 -10.16 9.80 -10.76
C LEU A 53 -9.96 9.43 -12.21
N GLU A 54 -10.92 9.86 -13.04
CA GLU A 54 -10.80 9.82 -14.49
C GLU A 54 -11.06 11.21 -15.07
N VAL A 55 -10.17 11.63 -15.95
CA VAL A 55 -10.20 12.93 -16.61
C VAL A 55 -10.13 12.71 -18.11
N GLU A 56 -11.17 13.11 -18.82
CA GLU A 56 -11.22 13.06 -20.28
C GLU A 56 -10.75 14.40 -20.86
N GLU A 57 -9.85 14.35 -21.85
CA GLU A 57 -9.44 15.51 -22.65
C GLU A 57 -10.63 16.01 -23.48
N THR A 58 -10.96 17.29 -23.30
CA THR A 58 -12.02 17.97 -24.02
C THR A 58 -11.46 19.06 -24.93
N THR A 59 -12.35 19.83 -25.55
CA THR A 59 -11.97 20.94 -26.41
C THR A 59 -12.25 22.29 -25.73
N LYS A 60 -11.75 23.35 -26.35
CA LYS A 60 -12.06 24.72 -25.92
C LYS A 60 -13.57 25.03 -25.95
N ALA A 61 -14.34 24.38 -26.83
CA ALA A 61 -15.77 24.62 -26.96
C ALA A 61 -16.56 24.18 -25.71
N ASP A 62 -16.04 23.18 -24.99
CA ASP A 62 -16.67 22.63 -23.79
C ASP A 62 -16.55 23.58 -22.59
N GLY A 63 -15.55 24.48 -22.60
CA GLY A 63 -15.35 25.46 -21.53
C GLY A 63 -14.95 24.87 -20.17
N LEU A 64 -14.53 23.59 -20.16
CA LEU A 64 -14.13 22.83 -18.99
C LEU A 64 -12.60 22.69 -18.93
N PHE A 65 -12.05 22.83 -17.73
CA PHE A 65 -10.62 22.83 -17.49
C PHE A 65 -10.27 22.00 -16.28
N VAL A 66 -9.11 21.38 -16.37
CA VAL A 66 -8.51 20.61 -15.29
C VAL A 66 -7.06 21.02 -15.15
N ALA A 67 -6.61 21.16 -13.90
CA ALA A 67 -5.24 21.48 -13.57
C ALA A 67 -4.68 20.41 -12.62
N PHE A 68 -3.74 19.61 -13.11
CA PHE A 68 -3.04 18.60 -12.32
C PHE A 68 -1.95 19.26 -11.48
N LYS A 69 -1.91 18.94 -10.18
CA LYS A 69 -0.75 19.26 -9.35
C LYS A 69 0.33 18.22 -9.60
N THR A 70 1.47 18.66 -10.12
CA THR A 70 2.54 17.76 -10.49
C THR A 70 3.91 18.42 -10.44
N THR A 71 4.95 17.62 -10.26
CA THR A 71 6.35 18.00 -10.45
C THR A 71 6.79 17.68 -11.87
N LEU A 72 7.35 18.67 -12.57
CA LEU A 72 8.01 18.44 -13.85
C LEU A 72 9.44 17.92 -13.61
N PRO A 73 9.96 17.03 -14.49
CA PRO A 73 11.31 16.51 -14.35
C PRO A 73 12.41 17.58 -14.48
N ASN A 74 12.15 18.65 -15.23
CA ASN A 74 13.03 19.81 -15.39
C ASN A 74 12.23 21.11 -15.28
N GLU A 75 12.92 22.25 -15.13
CA GLU A 75 12.32 23.59 -15.15
C GLU A 75 11.76 24.00 -16.52
N THR A 76 11.97 23.18 -17.56
CA THR A 76 11.40 23.39 -18.89
C THR A 76 10.09 22.64 -19.05
N CYS A 77 9.05 23.32 -19.54
CA CYS A 77 7.77 22.70 -19.89
C CYS A 77 7.99 21.64 -20.99
N PRO A 78 7.76 20.34 -20.73
CA PRO A 78 7.89 19.31 -21.75
C PRO A 78 6.83 19.47 -22.85
N VAL A 79 7.01 18.74 -23.95
CA VAL A 79 5.96 18.65 -24.99
C VAL A 79 4.72 17.98 -24.38
N PHE A 80 3.56 18.59 -24.56
CA PHE A 80 2.27 18.20 -23.94
C PHE A 80 1.98 16.69 -24.03
N GLU A 81 2.22 16.09 -25.20
CA GLU A 81 1.94 14.66 -25.45
C GLU A 81 2.78 13.71 -24.61
N SER A 82 3.91 14.16 -24.06
CA SER A 82 4.82 13.35 -23.23
C SER A 82 4.63 13.53 -21.72
N ILE A 83 3.74 14.41 -21.27
CA ILE A 83 3.60 14.70 -19.84
C ILE A 83 2.64 13.70 -19.19
N LEU A 84 3.18 12.87 -18.30
CA LEU A 84 2.41 12.10 -17.34
C LEU A 84 2.48 12.82 -15.99
N PRO A 85 1.37 13.39 -15.49
CA PRO A 85 1.35 14.00 -14.18
C PRO A 85 1.72 12.98 -13.10
N VAL A 86 2.56 13.39 -12.16
CA VAL A 86 2.93 12.66 -10.95
C VAL A 86 2.43 13.42 -9.72
N VAL A 87 1.79 12.70 -8.80
CA VAL A 87 1.32 13.17 -7.49
C VAL A 87 2.32 12.75 -6.42
N ASN A 88 2.80 13.68 -5.59
CA ASN A 88 3.85 13.42 -4.58
C ASN A 88 3.38 13.66 -3.13
N ASN A 89 2.07 13.66 -2.90
CA ASN A 89 1.51 13.96 -1.57
C ASN A 89 1.60 12.76 -0.61
N GLY A 90 1.71 11.55 -1.15
CA GLY A 90 1.87 10.31 -0.39
C GLY A 90 3.32 9.91 -0.15
N GLU A 91 3.51 8.73 0.44
CA GLU A 91 4.84 8.15 0.65
C GLU A 91 5.54 7.82 -0.66
N ASP A 92 4.77 7.35 -1.66
CA ASP A 92 5.27 7.11 -3.01
C ASP A 92 4.68 8.09 -4.02
N PRO A 93 5.47 8.48 -5.03
CA PRO A 93 4.96 9.15 -6.21
C PRO A 93 3.94 8.28 -6.94
N ILE A 94 2.76 8.84 -7.23
CA ILE A 94 1.71 8.18 -8.01
C ILE A 94 1.64 8.83 -9.38
N THR A 95 1.98 8.06 -10.42
CA THR A 95 1.93 8.55 -11.80
C THR A 95 0.54 8.31 -12.39
N TRP A 96 -0.08 9.36 -12.92
CA TRP A 96 -1.30 9.25 -13.71
C TRP A 96 -1.03 8.41 -14.95
N LYS A 97 -1.94 7.50 -15.28
CA LYS A 97 -1.88 6.73 -16.53
C LYS A 97 -2.65 7.49 -17.60
N LYS A 98 -2.16 7.49 -18.84
CA LYS A 98 -2.86 8.07 -19.99
C LYS A 98 -3.22 6.97 -20.99
N SER A 99 -4.49 6.88 -21.36
CA SER A 99 -4.99 6.01 -22.43
C SER A 99 -5.80 6.86 -23.40
N GLU A 100 -5.29 7.03 -24.62
CA GLU A 100 -5.84 7.95 -25.62
C GLU A 100 -6.06 9.36 -25.08
N LYS A 101 -7.32 9.71 -24.79
CA LYS A 101 -7.77 11.01 -24.27
C LYS A 101 -8.06 11.00 -22.77
N THR A 102 -7.93 9.86 -22.11
CA THR A 102 -8.29 9.73 -20.69
C THR A 102 -7.05 9.62 -19.83
N PHE A 103 -6.98 10.45 -18.80
CA PHE A 103 -6.05 10.31 -17.69
C PHE A 103 -6.76 9.61 -16.54
N SER A 104 -6.16 8.55 -16.00
CA SER A 104 -6.68 7.82 -14.85
C SER A 104 -5.69 7.87 -13.69
N PHE A 105 -6.19 8.21 -12.51
CA PHE A 105 -5.48 8.15 -11.25
C PHE A 105 -6.12 7.07 -10.38
N GLN A 106 -5.28 6.29 -9.72
CA GLN A 106 -5.72 5.27 -8.80
C GLN A 106 -4.67 5.12 -7.70
N LYS A 107 -5.13 5.03 -6.45
CA LYS A 107 -4.28 4.78 -5.28
C LYS A 107 -4.97 3.85 -4.28
N CYS A 108 -4.20 3.35 -3.32
CA CYS A 108 -4.76 2.65 -2.18
C CYS A 108 -5.58 3.58 -1.27
N ARG A 109 -6.46 2.97 -0.48
CA ARG A 109 -7.27 3.61 0.55
C ARG A 109 -6.37 4.29 1.58
N GLY A 110 -6.67 5.53 1.94
CA GLY A 110 -5.92 6.28 2.94
C GLY A 110 -4.42 6.32 2.65
N ASP A 111 -3.63 5.86 3.63
CA ASP A 111 -2.16 5.83 3.66
C ASP A 111 -1.55 4.43 3.39
N TRP A 112 -2.35 3.49 2.87
CA TRP A 112 -1.89 2.15 2.51
C TRP A 112 -0.86 2.24 1.38
N LYS A 113 0.12 1.33 1.44
CA LYS A 113 1.24 1.31 0.49
C LYS A 113 0.90 0.50 -0.74
N MET A 114 1.22 1.08 -1.90
CA MET A 114 1.14 0.40 -3.19
C MET A 114 2.44 -0.34 -3.47
N PHE A 115 2.34 -1.63 -3.77
CA PHE A 115 3.42 -2.40 -4.36
C PHE A 115 3.01 -2.88 -5.74
N ASN A 116 3.88 -2.65 -6.73
CA ASN A 116 3.65 -3.11 -8.09
C ASN A 116 4.32 -4.46 -8.28
N ARG A 117 3.51 -5.50 -8.44
CA ARG A 117 3.92 -6.85 -8.83
C ARG A 117 3.74 -7.03 -10.35
N PRO A 118 4.37 -8.03 -10.98
CA PRO A 118 4.08 -8.36 -12.37
C PRO A 118 2.59 -8.64 -12.57
N GLY A 119 1.88 -7.76 -13.28
CA GLY A 119 0.46 -7.93 -13.63
C GLY A 119 -0.55 -7.54 -12.54
N LEU A 120 -0.12 -7.07 -11.37
CA LEU A 120 -1.01 -6.66 -10.27
C LEU A 120 -0.38 -5.56 -9.41
N THR A 121 -1.18 -4.62 -8.94
CA THR A 121 -0.80 -3.73 -7.83
C THR A 121 -1.50 -4.19 -6.57
N VAL A 122 -0.77 -4.28 -5.46
CA VAL A 122 -1.33 -4.65 -4.15
C VAL A 122 -1.19 -3.50 -3.17
N CYS A 123 -2.20 -3.37 -2.30
CA CYS A 123 -2.25 -2.40 -1.23
C CYS A 123 -1.99 -3.11 0.09
N MET A 124 -1.03 -2.64 0.88
CA MET A 124 -0.67 -3.26 2.17
C MET A 124 -0.64 -2.25 3.32
N GLN A 125 -0.99 -2.71 4.52
CA GLN A 125 -0.89 -1.95 5.76
C GLN A 125 -0.74 -2.86 6.98
N VAL A 126 -0.06 -2.35 8.02
CA VAL A 126 0.06 -3.01 9.33
C VAL A 126 -0.95 -2.40 10.30
N PHE A 127 -1.59 -3.26 11.08
CA PHE A 127 -2.52 -2.88 12.14
C PHE A 127 -2.08 -3.49 13.47
N LEU A 128 -1.87 -2.65 14.47
CA LEU A 128 -1.63 -3.06 15.84
C LEU A 128 -2.98 -3.24 16.55
N LEU A 129 -3.19 -4.40 17.13
CA LEU A 129 -4.49 -4.80 17.68
C LEU A 129 -4.44 -4.98 19.20
N GLU A 130 -3.39 -5.60 19.73
CA GLU A 130 -3.22 -5.78 21.17
C GLU A 130 -1.73 -5.85 21.53
N ILE A 131 -1.26 -4.91 22.36
CA ILE A 131 0.17 -4.75 22.67
C ILE A 131 0.58 -5.49 23.95
N ALA A 132 -0.37 -5.81 24.85
CA ALA A 132 -0.05 -6.45 26.13
C ALA A 132 -0.40 -7.95 26.18
N GLY A 133 -1.47 -8.34 25.50
CA GLY A 133 -1.94 -9.74 25.45
C GLY A 133 -1.51 -10.51 24.20
N GLY A 134 -1.17 -9.80 23.13
CA GLY A 134 -1.08 -10.36 21.78
C GLY A 134 -2.42 -10.90 21.28
N ILE A 135 -2.41 -11.35 20.02
CA ILE A 135 -3.57 -11.94 19.35
C ILE A 135 -3.20 -13.26 18.68
N SER A 136 -4.18 -14.12 18.48
CA SER A 136 -4.08 -15.30 17.63
C SER A 136 -4.10 -14.94 16.14
N ARG A 137 -3.61 -15.85 15.29
CA ARG A 137 -3.72 -15.71 13.84
C ARG A 137 -5.18 -15.61 13.36
N LEU A 138 -6.10 -16.31 14.02
CA LEU A 138 -7.52 -16.25 13.69
C LEU A 138 -8.09 -14.85 13.91
N GLU A 139 -7.75 -14.20 15.03
CA GLU A 139 -8.16 -12.82 15.32
C GLU A 139 -7.56 -11.84 14.30
N ALA A 140 -6.30 -12.03 13.89
CA ALA A 140 -5.67 -11.24 12.85
C ALA A 140 -6.40 -11.36 11.49
N MET A 141 -6.76 -12.59 11.09
CA MET A 141 -7.55 -12.83 9.88
C MET A 141 -8.92 -12.16 9.94
N GLN A 142 -9.66 -12.37 11.04
CA GLN A 142 -10.98 -11.78 11.26
C GLN A 142 -10.94 -10.25 11.24
N TYR A 143 -9.87 -9.66 11.77
CA TYR A 143 -9.67 -8.22 11.69
C TYR A 143 -9.50 -7.75 10.25
N CYS A 144 -8.60 -8.36 9.46
CA CYS A 144 -8.42 -7.96 8.07
C CYS A 144 -9.72 -8.12 7.26
N GLU A 145 -10.48 -9.20 7.48
CA GLU A 145 -11.79 -9.43 6.86
C GLU A 145 -12.80 -8.33 7.25
N SER A 146 -12.81 -7.89 8.52
CA SER A 146 -13.72 -6.86 9.02
C SER A 146 -13.56 -5.49 8.33
N ILE A 147 -12.39 -5.23 7.73
CA ILE A 147 -12.08 -4.00 6.98
C ILE A 147 -12.08 -4.23 5.45
N ASN A 148 -12.71 -5.31 4.99
CA ASN A 148 -12.83 -5.76 3.61
C ASN A 148 -11.48 -6.03 2.92
N THR A 149 -10.58 -6.69 3.64
CA THR A 149 -9.25 -7.10 3.16
C THR A 149 -8.93 -8.52 3.62
N THR A 150 -7.76 -9.03 3.32
CA THR A 150 -7.29 -10.32 3.82
C THR A 150 -5.98 -10.15 4.57
N LEU A 151 -5.64 -11.12 5.43
CA LEU A 151 -4.26 -11.26 5.87
C LEU A 151 -3.40 -11.42 4.61
N THR A 152 -2.35 -10.61 4.45
CA THR A 152 -1.63 -10.53 3.16
C THR A 152 -0.36 -11.35 3.17
N GLY A 153 -0.09 -12.01 2.05
CA GLY A 153 1.20 -12.60 1.74
C GLY A 153 2.21 -11.54 1.29
N VAL A 154 3.49 -11.90 1.41
CA VAL A 154 4.62 -11.06 1.01
C VAL A 154 5.40 -11.79 -0.06
N ALA A 155 5.39 -11.22 -1.26
CA ALA A 155 6.08 -11.77 -2.43
C ALA A 155 7.56 -11.39 -2.44
N THR A 156 7.92 -10.15 -2.05
CA THR A 156 9.28 -9.62 -2.20
C THR A 156 9.94 -9.21 -0.87
N ILE A 157 11.27 -9.17 -0.85
CA ILE A 157 12.06 -8.67 0.29
C ILE A 157 11.75 -7.19 0.59
N GLU A 158 11.43 -6.40 -0.45
CA GLU A 158 11.09 -4.98 -0.28
C GLU A 158 9.78 -4.80 0.48
N GLU A 159 8.76 -5.60 0.13
CA GLU A 159 7.47 -5.62 0.83
C GLU A 159 7.65 -5.92 2.32
N SER A 160 8.45 -6.94 2.69
CA SER A 160 8.64 -7.31 4.09
C SER A 160 9.45 -6.28 4.87
N LYS A 161 10.49 -5.69 4.26
CA LYS A 161 11.27 -4.61 4.88
C LYS A 161 10.42 -3.38 5.17
N TRP A 162 9.54 -3.01 4.25
CA TRP A 162 8.65 -1.88 4.43
C TRP A 162 7.59 -2.14 5.52
N LEU A 163 7.01 -3.35 5.54
CA LEU A 163 6.07 -3.76 6.60
C LEU A 163 6.76 -3.74 7.98
N GLN A 164 7.98 -4.26 8.07
CA GLN A 164 8.75 -4.33 9.32
C GLN A 164 9.11 -2.93 9.86
N GLY A 165 9.53 -1.99 9.02
CA GLY A 165 10.17 -0.77 9.51
C GLY A 165 11.65 -0.62 9.13
N GLY A 166 12.17 -1.41 8.19
CA GLY A 166 13.60 -1.69 8.04
C GLY A 166 14.40 -0.73 7.14
N VAL A 167 13.78 0.04 6.26
CA VAL A 167 14.44 0.93 5.29
C VAL A 167 14.53 2.36 5.82
N ASN A 168 13.46 2.86 6.41
CA ASN A 168 13.39 4.18 7.03
C ASN A 168 12.49 4.12 8.27
N TRP A 169 13.11 4.01 9.44
CA TRP A 169 12.42 3.78 10.72
C TRP A 169 11.41 4.89 11.10
N GLU A 170 11.54 6.11 10.56
CA GLU A 170 10.56 7.20 10.76
C GLU A 170 9.34 7.10 9.82
N LYS A 171 9.41 6.25 8.79
CA LYS A 171 8.42 6.19 7.69
C LYS A 171 7.76 4.82 7.53
N ASP A 172 8.52 3.75 7.71
CA ASP A 172 8.11 2.35 7.46
C ASP A 172 7.27 1.78 8.62
N ARG A 173 6.36 0.82 8.35
CA ARG A 173 5.11 0.73 9.12
C ARG A 173 5.20 0.20 10.55
N PHE A 174 5.58 -1.05 10.78
CA PHE A 174 5.41 -1.65 12.11
C PHE A 174 6.21 -0.88 13.18
N LYS A 175 7.51 -0.61 12.97
CA LYS A 175 8.30 0.24 13.88
C LYS A 175 7.77 1.67 14.02
N LYS A 176 7.21 2.27 12.97
CA LYS A 176 6.59 3.62 13.08
C LYS A 176 5.35 3.60 13.96
N LEU A 177 4.52 2.56 13.85
CA LEU A 177 3.32 2.39 14.66
C LEU A 177 3.64 2.03 16.11
N TYR A 178 4.71 1.25 16.33
CA TYR A 178 5.21 0.91 17.65
C TYR A 178 6.72 1.15 17.80
N PRO A 179 7.15 2.41 18.04
CA PRO A 179 8.58 2.72 18.18
C PRO A 179 9.26 2.02 19.36
N GLY A 180 8.47 1.53 20.32
CA GLY A 180 8.94 0.75 21.49
C GLY A 180 8.96 -0.75 21.27
N ALA A 181 8.72 -1.25 20.05
CA ALA A 181 8.71 -2.67 19.76
C ALA A 181 10.02 -3.35 20.20
N GLN A 182 9.87 -4.48 20.88
CA GLN A 182 10.94 -5.31 21.38
C GLN A 182 11.37 -6.35 20.35
N GLU A 183 12.49 -7.01 20.62
CA GLU A 183 12.94 -8.13 19.79
C GLU A 183 11.88 -9.24 19.80
N TRP A 184 11.56 -9.75 18.61
CA TRP A 184 10.53 -10.76 18.31
C TRP A 184 9.09 -10.29 18.40
N ASP A 185 8.82 -9.00 18.66
CA ASP A 185 7.48 -8.46 18.44
C ASP A 185 7.10 -8.63 16.97
N GLY A 186 5.93 -9.22 16.73
CA GLY A 186 5.48 -9.68 15.43
C GLY A 186 4.10 -9.17 15.07
N VAL A 187 3.82 -9.08 13.78
CA VAL A 187 2.46 -9.00 13.25
C VAL A 187 2.22 -10.18 12.32
N TRP A 188 1.06 -10.80 12.44
CA TRP A 188 0.66 -11.92 11.61
C TRP A 188 0.63 -11.51 10.13
N MET A 189 1.17 -12.37 9.28
CA MET A 189 1.02 -12.27 7.83
C MET A 189 0.47 -13.58 7.29
N ASP A 190 0.05 -13.58 6.03
CA ASP A 190 -0.41 -14.80 5.40
C ASP A 190 0.75 -15.75 5.13
N GLY A 191 0.43 -16.98 4.71
CA GLY A 191 1.40 -18.03 4.47
C GLY A 191 1.24 -19.12 5.50
N ILE A 192 0.89 -20.32 5.03
CA ILE A 192 0.86 -21.53 5.84
C ILE A 192 1.68 -22.63 5.16
N ARG A 193 2.54 -23.27 5.93
CA ARG A 193 3.21 -24.49 5.49
C ARG A 193 2.27 -25.66 5.69
N ASN A 194 1.74 -26.21 4.61
CA ASN A 194 0.84 -27.35 4.65
C ASN A 194 1.62 -28.68 4.67
N CYS A 195 2.24 -29.00 5.81
CA CYS A 195 2.95 -30.26 5.96
C CYS A 195 3.04 -30.77 7.40
N THR A 196 3.24 -32.08 7.55
CA THR A 196 3.30 -32.76 8.86
C THR A 196 4.72 -33.14 9.30
N GLY A 197 5.72 -33.05 8.41
CA GLY A 197 7.12 -33.35 8.73
C GLY A 197 8.13 -32.78 7.73
N PHE A 198 9.23 -32.16 8.19
CA PHE A 198 10.23 -31.40 7.39
C PHE A 198 10.80 -32.12 6.15
N LYS A 199 10.75 -33.46 6.15
CA LYS A 199 11.25 -34.28 5.04
C LYS A 199 10.30 -34.32 3.84
N GLU A 200 9.08 -33.82 3.99
CA GLU A 200 8.13 -33.70 2.89
C GLU A 200 8.61 -32.62 1.90
N ALA A 201 8.56 -32.92 0.61
CA ALA A 201 9.09 -32.05 -0.44
C ALA A 201 8.46 -30.64 -0.43
N ASN A 202 7.20 -30.52 0.02
CA ASN A 202 6.46 -29.27 0.07
C ASN A 202 6.64 -28.49 1.38
N CYS A 203 7.32 -29.03 2.40
CA CYS A 203 7.56 -28.32 3.67
C CYS A 203 8.47 -27.09 3.54
N ARG A 204 9.02 -26.80 2.36
CA ARG A 204 9.87 -25.62 2.15
C ARG A 204 9.10 -24.43 1.60
N ASN A 205 7.85 -24.64 1.21
CA ASN A 205 7.01 -23.61 0.61
C ASN A 205 5.88 -23.25 1.56
N PHE A 206 5.43 -22.01 1.48
CA PHE A 206 4.24 -21.52 2.16
C PHE A 206 3.13 -21.29 1.14
N ASP A 207 1.94 -21.79 1.44
CA ASP A 207 0.76 -21.55 0.64
C ASP A 207 0.13 -20.22 1.07
N TRP A 208 -0.15 -19.36 0.10
CA TRP A 208 -0.84 -18.09 0.29
C TRP A 208 -2.35 -18.30 0.12
N SER A 209 -3.14 -17.81 1.07
CA SER A 209 -4.59 -17.87 1.08
C SER A 209 -5.27 -16.56 0.62
N ASP A 210 -4.50 -15.47 0.50
CA ASP A 210 -4.98 -14.16 0.05
C ASP A 210 -5.46 -14.11 -1.41
N GLY A 211 -5.14 -15.13 -2.21
CA GLY A 211 -5.58 -15.27 -3.60
C GLY A 211 -4.84 -14.38 -4.61
N TYR A 212 -3.81 -13.65 -4.20
CA TYR A 212 -3.07 -12.75 -5.08
C TYR A 212 -1.55 -12.71 -4.82
N THR A 213 -1.06 -13.37 -3.77
CA THR A 213 0.39 -13.55 -3.56
C THR A 213 0.87 -14.82 -4.25
N GLU A 214 1.93 -14.66 -5.02
CA GLU A 214 2.63 -15.73 -5.73
C GLU A 214 4.13 -15.67 -5.44
N GLY A 215 4.80 -16.80 -5.60
CA GLY A 215 6.24 -16.92 -5.37
C GLY A 215 6.62 -17.09 -3.90
N GLN A 216 7.93 -17.13 -3.65
CA GLN A 216 8.53 -17.34 -2.31
C GLN A 216 9.76 -16.44 -2.11
N ASP A 217 9.96 -15.40 -2.94
CA ASP A 217 11.23 -14.67 -3.01
C ASP A 217 11.58 -14.01 -1.67
N ALA A 218 10.58 -13.49 -0.94
CA ALA A 218 10.74 -12.99 0.42
C ALA A 218 11.25 -14.05 1.42
N LEU A 219 10.99 -15.34 1.18
CA LEU A 219 11.29 -16.45 2.09
C LEU A 219 12.55 -17.23 1.70
N THR A 220 12.95 -17.22 0.42
CA THR A 220 14.06 -18.02 -0.08
C THR A 220 15.44 -17.50 0.33
N SER A 221 15.56 -16.20 0.61
CA SER A 221 16.82 -15.66 1.14
C SER A 221 16.96 -15.99 2.61
N SER A 222 17.98 -16.78 2.94
CA SER A 222 18.38 -17.04 4.33
C SER A 222 18.87 -15.79 5.07
N SER A 223 18.87 -14.61 4.43
CA SER A 223 19.14 -13.33 5.09
C SER A 223 17.87 -12.53 5.39
N ASN A 224 16.71 -12.88 4.82
CA ASN A 224 15.46 -12.13 4.99
C ASN A 224 14.44 -12.85 5.87
N ALA A 225 14.45 -14.18 5.89
CA ALA A 225 13.54 -14.97 6.71
C ALA A 225 14.30 -15.91 7.65
N ALA A 226 13.91 -15.91 8.92
CA ALA A 226 14.35 -16.88 9.91
C ALA A 226 13.33 -18.04 9.93
N LEU A 227 13.64 -19.13 9.22
CA LEU A 227 12.74 -20.28 9.09
C LEU A 227 13.32 -21.49 9.83
N SER A 228 12.80 -21.71 11.03
CA SER A 228 13.24 -22.66 12.03
C SER A 228 12.49 -24.00 11.94
N TYR A 229 11.29 -24.00 11.34
CA TYR A 229 10.38 -25.14 11.14
C TYR A 229 9.78 -25.74 12.41
N THR A 230 10.50 -25.77 13.52
CA THR A 230 10.00 -26.26 14.80
C THR A 230 10.45 -25.35 15.92
N THR A 231 9.61 -25.21 16.94
CA THR A 231 9.98 -24.50 18.18
C THR A 231 11.31 -24.99 18.74
N THR A 232 11.97 -24.14 19.55
CA THR A 232 13.28 -24.47 20.15
C THR A 232 13.26 -25.80 20.93
N ASP A 233 12.13 -26.15 21.56
CA ASP A 233 11.95 -27.42 22.28
C ASP A 233 11.54 -28.61 21.38
N ARG A 234 11.38 -28.37 20.08
CA ARG A 234 11.02 -29.30 19.01
C ARG A 234 9.68 -30.00 19.19
N LYS A 235 8.77 -29.43 19.98
CA LYS A 235 7.46 -30.03 20.25
C LYS A 235 6.37 -29.58 19.29
N LYS A 236 6.54 -28.41 18.66
CA LYS A 236 5.55 -27.84 17.77
C LYS A 236 6.16 -27.46 16.44
N LEU A 237 5.33 -27.48 15.40
CA LEU A 237 5.71 -27.04 14.06
C LEU A 237 5.44 -25.54 13.94
N GLU A 238 6.40 -24.83 13.37
CA GLU A 238 6.33 -23.40 13.08
C GLU A 238 5.88 -23.23 11.62
N ASN A 239 4.59 -23.39 11.38
CA ASN A 239 4.01 -23.45 10.04
C ASN A 239 3.36 -22.14 9.58
N CYS A 240 3.29 -21.12 10.43
CA CYS A 240 2.71 -19.82 10.10
C CYS A 240 3.78 -18.73 10.10
N LEU A 241 3.48 -17.55 9.54
CA LEU A 241 4.45 -16.47 9.36
C LEU A 241 4.05 -15.19 10.08
N GLU A 242 5.08 -14.49 10.55
CA GLU A 242 4.96 -13.13 11.10
C GLU A 242 6.03 -12.22 10.49
N ILE A 243 5.68 -10.94 10.31
CA ILE A 243 6.65 -9.87 10.17
C ILE A 243 7.15 -9.52 11.57
N ILE A 244 8.45 -9.66 11.82
CA ILE A 244 9.02 -9.53 13.16
C ILE A 244 9.96 -8.35 13.29
N ILE A 245 10.07 -7.79 14.49
CA ILE A 245 11.11 -6.82 14.85
C ILE A 245 12.32 -7.56 15.40
N ILE A 246 13.48 -7.40 14.75
CA ILE A 246 14.74 -7.95 15.24
C ILE A 246 15.91 -7.04 14.87
N ASN A 247 16.99 -7.09 15.66
CA ASN A 247 18.26 -6.45 15.32
C ASN A 247 19.11 -7.34 14.41
N ALA A 248 18.54 -7.73 13.27
CA ALA A 248 19.17 -8.55 12.24
C ALA A 248 18.54 -8.21 10.87
N ASP A 249 19.08 -8.77 9.78
CA ASP A 249 18.55 -8.55 8.42
C ASP A 249 17.21 -9.27 8.17
N TYR A 250 16.80 -10.16 9.09
CA TYR A 250 15.54 -10.88 8.99
C TYR A 250 14.36 -9.93 9.19
N THR A 251 13.33 -10.12 8.38
CA THR A 251 12.06 -9.42 8.46
C THR A 251 10.88 -10.35 8.73
N ILE A 252 11.04 -11.64 8.41
CA ILE A 252 10.02 -12.68 8.55
C ILE A 252 10.52 -13.78 9.46
N ASN A 253 9.64 -14.33 10.29
CA ASN A 253 9.89 -15.53 11.09
C ASN A 253 8.76 -16.54 10.88
N ASP A 254 9.09 -17.85 10.92
CA ASP A 254 8.06 -18.86 11.08
C ASP A 254 7.76 -19.13 12.56
N VAL A 255 6.48 -19.35 12.85
CA VAL A 255 5.94 -19.48 14.20
C VAL A 255 4.87 -20.56 14.27
N ASP A 256 4.61 -21.06 15.48
CA ASP A 256 3.52 -21.99 15.74
C ASP A 256 2.18 -21.34 15.41
N CYS A 257 1.37 -21.92 14.53
CA CYS A 257 0.09 -21.32 14.13
C CYS A 257 -0.89 -21.13 15.29
N ASP A 258 -0.76 -21.93 16.34
CA ASP A 258 -1.62 -21.88 17.53
C ASP A 258 -1.04 -21.00 18.63
N GLN A 259 0.06 -20.28 18.38
CA GLN A 259 0.61 -19.36 19.36
C GLN A 259 -0.31 -18.14 19.53
N ALA A 260 -0.55 -17.78 20.78
CA ALA A 260 -1.21 -16.53 21.18
C ALA A 260 -0.37 -15.90 22.29
N GLY A 261 0.88 -15.59 21.93
CA GLY A 261 1.86 -15.00 22.83
C GLY A 261 1.77 -13.48 22.83
N SER A 262 2.26 -12.86 23.90
CA SER A 262 2.31 -11.40 24.05
C SER A 262 3.18 -10.69 23.01
N LEU A 263 3.85 -11.43 22.11
CA LEU A 263 4.67 -10.90 21.04
C LEU A 263 3.89 -10.71 19.74
N ASN A 264 2.68 -11.27 19.60
CA ASN A 264 1.94 -11.26 18.35
C ASN A 264 0.96 -10.09 18.36
N LEU A 265 1.41 -8.92 17.96
CA LEU A 265 0.76 -7.66 18.33
C LEU A 265 -0.35 -7.21 17.36
N GLY A 266 -0.48 -7.87 16.21
CA GLY A 266 -1.32 -7.36 15.15
C GLY A 266 -1.32 -8.17 13.86
N ALA A 267 -1.71 -7.51 12.77
CA ALA A 267 -1.91 -8.10 11.46
C ALA A 267 -1.33 -7.23 10.35
N ALA A 268 -0.73 -7.87 9.34
CA ALA A 268 -0.47 -7.28 8.03
C ALA A 268 -1.64 -7.63 7.11
N CYS A 269 -2.41 -6.61 6.73
CA CYS A 269 -3.57 -6.77 5.86
C CYS A 269 -3.28 -6.23 4.46
N GLY A 270 -3.95 -6.79 3.45
CA GLY A 270 -3.75 -6.42 2.06
C GLY A 270 -4.94 -6.70 1.16
N TYR A 271 -4.92 -6.07 -0.01
CA TYR A 271 -5.90 -6.30 -1.08
C TYR A 271 -5.31 -5.94 -2.46
N PRO A 272 -5.79 -6.56 -3.54
CA PRO A 272 -5.42 -6.15 -4.90
C PRO A 272 -6.10 -4.82 -5.25
N LEU A 273 -5.34 -3.89 -5.82
CA LEU A 273 -5.89 -2.65 -6.38
C LEU A 273 -6.50 -2.99 -7.75
N VAL A 274 -7.84 -3.00 -7.82
CA VAL A 274 -8.64 -3.34 -9.01
C VAL A 274 -9.12 -2.08 -9.69
#